data_AF-A0A562IPJ7-F1
#
_entry.id   AF-A0A562IPJ7-F1
#
_cell.length_a   1.000
_cell.length_b   1.000
_cell.length_c   1.000
_cell.angle_alpha   90.00
_cell.angle_beta   90.00
_cell.angle_gamma   90.00
#
_symmetry.space_group_name_H-M   'P 1'
#
loop_
_entity.id
_entity.type
_entity.pdbx_description
1 polymer ?
#
loop_
_entity_poly.entity_id
_entity_poly.type
_entity_poly.pdbx_seq_one_letter_code
_entity_poly.pdbx_strand_id
1 'polypeptide(L)'
;MKPVEEFPLTRRGQARYTYCKPCHNIRGKPSKERVGGSRTYHLKRRYGITAEVADVMLADQGGLCGLCRMAPAAHVDHDHATGAVRDLLCFNCNGGLGQFRDDPALLRAAARYVEAHRAGQAADGRALGALSRPESPPVGSSQRPPRGSTAGRQTRRTSTDGRRTAAGEADG
;
A
#
# COMPACT_ATOMS: atom_id res chain seq x y z
N MET A 1 -36.77 18.86 10.65
CA MET A 1 -36.28 17.48 10.43
C MET A 1 -35.07 17.52 9.52
N LYS A 2 -34.08 16.65 9.72
CA LYS A 2 -32.92 16.54 8.82
C LYS A 2 -33.22 15.56 7.68
N PRO A 3 -32.70 15.79 6.47
CA PRO A 3 -32.86 14.87 5.34
C PRO A 3 -32.17 13.52 5.63
N VAL A 4 -32.71 12.44 5.06
CA VAL A 4 -32.26 11.05 5.33
C VAL A 4 -30.79 10.85 4.93
N GLU A 5 -30.30 11.62 3.97
CA GLU A 5 -28.94 11.64 3.45
C GLU A 5 -27.93 12.18 4.47
N GLU A 6 -28.38 12.95 5.46
CA GLU A 6 -27.55 13.45 6.57
C GLU A 6 -27.28 12.41 7.65
N PHE A 7 -27.87 11.22 7.54
CA PHE A 7 -27.64 10.11 8.45
C PHE A 7 -26.64 9.12 7.83
N PRO A 8 -25.54 8.78 8.52
CA PRO A 8 -24.53 7.88 7.97
C PRO A 8 -25.09 6.47 7.80
N LEU A 9 -24.55 5.76 6.81
CA LEU A 9 -24.84 4.34 6.59
C LEU A 9 -23.98 3.48 7.52
N THR A 10 -24.54 2.35 7.95
CA THR A 10 -23.79 1.27 8.60
C THR A 10 -22.72 0.71 7.67
N ARG A 11 -21.73 0.02 8.23
CA ARG A 11 -20.57 -0.50 7.47
C ARG A 11 -20.97 -1.41 6.30
N ARG A 12 -22.11 -2.10 6.39
CA ARG A 12 -22.67 -2.96 5.33
C ARG A 12 -23.61 -2.22 4.36
N GLY A 13 -23.91 -0.94 4.61
CA GLY A 13 -24.82 -0.13 3.79
C GLY A 13 -26.31 -0.48 3.92
N GLN A 14 -26.67 -1.47 4.74
CA GLN A 14 -28.03 -2.00 4.83
C GLN A 14 -28.98 -1.13 5.66
N ALA A 15 -28.43 -0.36 6.60
CA ALA A 15 -29.20 0.49 7.50
C ALA A 15 -28.48 1.83 7.75
N ARG A 16 -29.23 2.84 8.19
CA ARG A 16 -28.70 4.14 8.63
C ARG A 16 -28.65 4.21 10.15
N TYR A 17 -27.71 4.98 10.69
CA TYR A 17 -27.66 5.26 12.12
C TYR A 17 -28.80 6.20 12.53
N THR A 18 -29.23 6.12 13.79
CA THR A 18 -30.32 6.95 14.36
C THR A 18 -29.94 8.40 14.62
N TYR A 19 -28.71 8.80 14.30
CA TYR A 19 -28.15 10.12 14.56
C TYR A 19 -27.42 10.65 13.34
N CYS A 20 -27.40 11.98 13.19
CA CYS A 20 -26.82 12.63 12.01
C CYS A 20 -25.29 12.49 11.93
N LYS A 21 -24.72 12.74 10.75
CA LYS A 21 -23.27 12.68 10.47
C LYS A 21 -22.41 13.50 11.46
N PRO A 22 -22.76 14.75 11.82
CA PRO A 22 -22.04 15.48 12.87
C PRO A 22 -21.99 14.74 14.22
N CYS A 23 -23.14 14.21 14.68
CA CYS A 23 -23.19 13.42 15.91
C CYS A 23 -22.38 12.12 15.79
N HIS A 24 -22.30 11.55 14.60
CA HIS A 24 -21.46 10.37 14.34
C HIS A 24 -19.98 10.66 14.48
N ASN A 25 -19.53 11.80 13.97
CA ASN A 25 -18.15 12.23 14.13
C ASN A 25 -17.81 12.54 15.59
N ILE A 26 -18.72 13.21 16.31
CA ILE A 26 -18.56 13.49 17.75
C ILE A 26 -18.49 12.19 18.55
N ARG A 27 -19.37 11.23 18.27
CA ARG A 27 -19.37 9.93 18.97
C ARG A 27 -18.15 9.06 18.62
N GLY A 28 -17.61 9.20 17.41
CA GLY A 28 -16.41 8.47 16.97
C GLY A 28 -15.10 9.00 17.55
N LYS A 29 -15.02 10.31 17.88
CA LYS A 29 -13.81 10.96 18.41
C LYS A 29 -13.30 10.34 19.73
N PRO A 30 -14.13 10.16 20.78
CA PRO A 30 -13.68 9.60 22.06
C PRO A 30 -13.08 8.21 21.92
N SER A 31 -13.64 7.38 21.03
CA SER A 31 -13.12 6.03 20.79
C SER A 31 -11.70 6.06 20.21
N LYS A 32 -11.43 7.01 19.30
CA LYS A 32 -10.09 7.21 18.73
C LYS A 32 -9.13 7.83 19.75
N GLU A 33 -9.59 8.79 20.54
CA GLU A 33 -8.77 9.45 21.58
C GLU A 33 -8.33 8.45 22.66
N ARG A 34 -9.23 7.56 23.12
CA ARG A 34 -8.90 6.49 24.09
C ARG A 34 -7.79 5.55 23.64
N VAL A 35 -7.58 5.41 22.33
CA VAL A 35 -6.54 4.54 21.78
C VAL A 35 -5.30 5.32 21.33
N GLY A 36 -5.13 6.58 21.75
CA GLY A 36 -3.96 7.40 21.40
C GLY A 36 -4.14 8.23 20.12
N GLY A 37 -5.37 8.40 19.64
CA GLY A 37 -5.69 9.23 18.47
C GLY A 37 -5.82 8.44 17.17
N SER A 38 -6.05 9.17 16.07
CA SER A 38 -6.33 8.56 14.76
C SER A 38 -5.16 7.75 14.20
N ARG A 39 -3.92 8.22 14.41
CA ARG A 39 -2.71 7.55 13.92
C ARG A 39 -2.54 6.18 14.58
N THR A 40 -2.57 6.15 15.91
CA THR A 40 -2.48 4.92 16.72
C THR A 40 -3.62 3.95 16.40
N TYR A 41 -4.85 4.44 16.25
CA TYR A 41 -5.98 3.61 15.82
C TYR A 41 -5.72 2.89 14.48
N HIS A 42 -5.19 3.61 13.48
CA HIS A 42 -4.91 3.03 12.16
C HIS A 42 -3.75 2.05 12.17
N LEU A 43 -2.66 2.38 12.88
CA LEU A 43 -1.51 1.51 13.03
C LEU A 43 -1.88 0.21 13.75
N LYS A 44 -2.58 0.31 14.88
CA LYS A 44 -2.99 -0.85 15.67
C LYS A 44 -3.91 -1.77 14.88
N ARG A 45 -4.85 -1.21 14.12
CA ARG A 45 -5.81 -1.98 13.32
C ARG A 45 -5.17 -2.70 12.13
N ARG A 46 -4.10 -2.16 11.55
CA ARG A 46 -3.47 -2.70 10.35
C ARG A 46 -2.24 -3.54 10.65
N TYR A 47 -1.46 -3.16 11.65
CA TYR A 47 -0.12 -3.70 11.93
C TYR A 47 0.06 -4.15 13.39
N GLY A 48 -0.96 -3.99 14.25
CA GLY A 48 -0.88 -4.40 15.66
C GLY A 48 -0.05 -3.49 16.57
N ILE A 49 0.64 -2.48 16.04
CA ILE A 49 1.51 -1.57 16.81
C ILE A 49 0.85 -0.22 17.12
N THR A 50 1.33 0.45 18.17
CA THR A 50 0.88 1.81 18.50
C THR A 50 1.72 2.87 17.77
N ALA A 51 1.33 4.14 17.85
CA ALA A 51 2.12 5.24 17.29
C ALA A 51 3.47 5.37 18.00
N GLU A 52 3.47 5.20 19.31
CA GLU A 52 4.65 5.29 20.17
C GLU A 52 5.66 4.20 19.81
N VAL A 53 5.20 2.96 19.58
CA VAL A 53 6.06 1.86 19.09
C VAL A 53 6.66 2.21 17.74
N ALA A 54 5.86 2.72 16.79
CA ALA A 54 6.36 3.13 15.48
C ALA A 54 7.37 4.28 15.59
N ASP A 55 7.19 5.22 16.52
CA ASP A 55 8.09 6.35 16.71
C ASP A 55 9.41 5.93 17.36
N VAL A 56 9.40 4.96 18.29
CA VAL A 56 10.61 4.33 18.83
C VAL A 56 11.38 3.61 17.73
N MET A 57 10.71 2.78 16.92
CA MET A 57 11.35 2.13 15.76
C MET A 57 11.97 3.14 14.80
N LEU A 58 11.27 4.25 14.53
CA LEU A 58 11.78 5.31 13.67
C LEU A 58 13.04 5.96 14.27
N ALA A 59 13.05 6.20 15.58
CA ALA A 59 14.18 6.78 16.29
C ALA A 59 15.39 5.82 16.32
N ASP A 60 15.17 4.53 16.58
CA ASP A 60 16.22 3.50 16.55
C ASP A 60 16.84 3.38 15.15
N GLN A 61 16.01 3.56 14.13
CA GLN A 61 16.46 3.66 12.75
C GLN A 61 17.05 5.05 12.39
N GLY A 62 17.16 6.01 13.30
CA GLY A 62 17.66 7.36 13.01
C GLY A 62 16.85 8.11 11.94
N GLY A 63 15.55 7.79 11.80
CA GLY A 63 14.66 8.37 10.81
C GLY A 63 14.79 7.80 9.39
N LEU A 64 15.66 6.80 9.18
CA LEU A 64 16.01 6.28 7.86
C LEU A 64 15.46 4.87 7.62
N CYS A 65 15.23 4.53 6.36
CA CYS A 65 14.77 3.22 5.92
C CYS A 65 15.61 2.08 6.52
N GLY A 66 14.98 1.08 7.15
CA GLY A 66 15.67 -0.08 7.73
C GLY A 66 16.47 -0.89 6.70
N LEU A 67 16.00 -0.93 5.45
CA LEU A 67 16.66 -1.68 4.37
C LEU A 67 17.81 -0.91 3.70
N CYS A 68 17.54 0.27 3.13
CA CYS A 68 18.56 0.98 2.33
C CYS A 68 19.35 2.02 3.11
N ARG A 69 18.87 2.49 4.28
CA ARG A 69 19.48 3.55 5.09
C ARG A 69 19.75 4.88 4.35
N MET A 70 19.17 5.09 3.17
CA MET A 70 19.44 6.26 2.31
C MET A 70 18.25 7.22 2.17
N ALA A 71 17.07 6.81 2.61
CA ALA A 71 15.85 7.60 2.45
C ALA A 71 15.03 7.55 3.74
N PRO A 72 14.15 8.55 4.00
CA PRO A 72 13.29 8.56 5.17
C PRO A 72 12.40 7.32 5.22
N ALA A 73 12.24 6.75 6.41
CA ALA A 73 11.31 5.66 6.63
C ALA A 73 9.88 6.21 6.75
N ALA A 74 8.96 5.70 5.94
CA ALA A 74 7.59 6.21 5.84
C ALA A 74 6.51 5.12 5.87
N HIS A 75 6.91 3.85 5.70
CA HIS A 75 6.01 2.72 5.60
C HIS A 75 6.37 1.65 6.62
N VAL A 76 5.37 1.10 7.30
CA VAL A 76 5.54 -0.07 8.17
C VAL A 76 5.59 -1.32 7.30
N ASP A 77 6.76 -1.97 7.29
CA ASP A 77 6.96 -3.25 6.65
C ASP A 77 6.58 -4.38 7.60
N HIS A 78 5.90 -5.39 7.07
CA HIS A 78 5.41 -6.51 7.86
C HIS A 78 5.45 -7.79 7.04
N ASP A 79 5.70 -8.89 7.71
CA ASP A 79 5.68 -10.20 7.11
C ASP A 79 4.23 -10.62 6.79
N HIS A 80 3.96 -10.96 5.53
CA HIS A 80 2.61 -11.29 5.07
C HIS A 80 2.10 -12.66 5.56
N ALA A 81 2.99 -13.55 6.03
CA ALA A 81 2.60 -14.86 6.55
C ALA A 81 2.23 -14.81 8.04
N THR A 82 2.99 -14.03 8.82
CA THR A 82 2.85 -13.95 10.28
C THR A 82 2.16 -12.67 10.76
N GLY A 83 2.14 -11.62 9.94
CA GLY A 83 1.68 -10.29 10.32
C GLY A 83 2.65 -9.53 11.23
N ALA A 84 3.82 -10.10 11.53
CA ALA A 84 4.82 -9.47 12.39
C ALA A 84 5.44 -8.26 11.67
N VAL A 85 5.51 -7.13 12.38
CA VAL A 85 6.20 -5.93 11.90
C VAL A 85 7.70 -6.22 11.88
N ARG A 86 8.36 -5.88 10.76
CA ARG A 86 9.81 -6.05 10.57
C ARG A 86 10.54 -4.75 10.87
N ASP A 87 10.32 -3.74 10.04
CA ASP A 87 11.00 -2.44 10.11
C ASP A 87 10.14 -1.33 9.49
N LEU A 88 10.60 -0.08 9.59
CA LEU A 88 10.09 1.02 8.79
C LEU A 88 10.93 1.22 7.53
N LEU A 89 10.29 1.18 6.36
CA LEU A 89 10.94 1.28 5.06
C LEU A 89 10.54 2.56 4.31
N CYS A 90 11.35 2.95 3.34
CA CYS A 90 10.96 3.96 2.35
C CYS A 90 10.00 3.35 1.31
N PHE A 91 9.32 4.22 0.56
CA PHE A 91 8.35 3.80 -0.47
C PHE A 91 8.92 2.81 -1.49
N ASN A 92 10.15 3.06 -1.96
CA ASN A 92 10.79 2.24 -2.99
C ASN A 92 11.19 0.85 -2.47
N CYS A 93 11.77 0.78 -1.28
CA CYS A 93 12.17 -0.50 -0.67
C CYS A 93 10.95 -1.36 -0.35
N ASN A 94 9.94 -0.77 0.30
CA ASN A 94 8.70 -1.48 0.61
C ASN A 94 7.99 -1.98 -0.66
N GLY A 95 7.90 -1.13 -1.69
CA GLY A 95 7.35 -1.52 -2.99
C GLY A 95 8.16 -2.62 -3.66
N GLY A 96 9.49 -2.52 -3.63
CA GLY A 96 10.41 -3.50 -4.21
C GLY A 96 10.24 -4.89 -3.60
N LEU A 97 10.21 -4.99 -2.26
CA LEU A 97 9.95 -6.27 -1.56
C LEU A 97 8.63 -6.90 -2.01
N GLY A 98 7.57 -6.08 -2.11
CA GLY A 98 6.27 -6.53 -2.62
C GLY A 98 6.30 -7.03 -4.08
N GLN A 99 7.09 -6.39 -4.97
CA GLN A 99 7.24 -6.85 -6.35
C GLN A 99 7.93 -8.22 -6.44
N PHE A 100 8.84 -8.50 -5.52
CA PHE A 100 9.48 -9.80 -5.38
C PHE A 100 8.70 -10.76 -4.46
N ARG A 101 7.47 -10.40 -4.07
CA ARG A 101 6.57 -11.21 -3.23
C ARG A 101 7.17 -11.63 -1.89
N ASP A 102 8.08 -10.83 -1.35
CA ASP A 102 8.87 -11.16 -0.17
C ASP A 102 9.61 -12.52 -0.27
N ASP A 103 9.88 -13.03 -1.49
CA ASP A 103 10.53 -14.33 -1.70
C ASP A 103 12.07 -14.19 -1.65
N PRO A 104 12.76 -14.75 -0.65
CA PRO A 104 14.21 -14.65 -0.54
C PRO A 104 14.95 -15.35 -1.68
N ALA A 105 14.39 -16.40 -2.28
CA ALA A 105 15.01 -17.08 -3.41
C ALA A 105 14.99 -16.19 -4.66
N LEU A 106 13.86 -15.54 -4.92
CA LEU A 106 13.70 -14.62 -6.03
C LEU A 106 14.55 -13.35 -5.86
N LEU A 107 14.62 -12.79 -4.65
CA LEU A 107 15.48 -11.63 -4.34
C LEU A 107 16.96 -11.93 -4.61
N ARG A 108 17.45 -13.10 -4.20
CA ARG A 108 18.84 -13.51 -4.49
C ARG A 108 19.06 -13.75 -5.99
N ALA A 109 18.07 -14.31 -6.69
CA ALA A 109 18.15 -14.47 -8.14
C ALA A 109 18.21 -13.11 -8.86
N ALA A 110 17.42 -12.14 -8.42
CA ALA A 110 17.45 -10.78 -8.95
C ALA A 110 18.80 -10.09 -8.72
N ALA A 111 19.40 -10.25 -7.54
CA ALA A 111 20.75 -9.74 -7.26
C ALA A 111 21.79 -10.34 -8.22
N ARG A 112 21.82 -11.68 -8.36
CA ARG A 112 22.72 -12.38 -9.29
C ARG A 112 22.52 -11.94 -10.74
N TYR A 113 21.27 -11.73 -11.17
CA TYR A 113 20.96 -11.25 -12.51
C TYR A 113 21.62 -9.88 -12.77
N VAL A 114 21.45 -8.93 -11.85
CA VAL A 114 22.05 -7.60 -11.97
C VAL A 114 23.58 -7.68 -11.97
N GLU A 115 24.17 -8.48 -11.10
CA GLU A 115 25.62 -8.68 -11.01
C GLU A 115 26.20 -9.27 -12.30
N ALA A 116 25.59 -10.32 -12.85
CA ALA A 116 26.03 -10.96 -14.08
C ALA A 116 26.02 -9.98 -15.27
N HIS A 117 24.97 -9.17 -15.39
CA HIS A 117 24.88 -8.18 -16.47
C HIS A 117 25.83 -7.00 -16.28
N ARG A 118 26.20 -6.64 -15.04
CA ARG A 118 27.26 -5.65 -14.77
C ARG A 118 28.64 -6.20 -15.12
N ALA A 119 28.91 -7.46 -14.77
CA ALA A 119 30.16 -8.13 -15.11
C ALA A 119 30.32 -8.27 -16.64
N GLY A 120 29.24 -8.63 -17.35
CA GLY A 120 29.22 -8.67 -18.82
C GLY A 120 29.50 -7.29 -19.44
N GLN A 121 28.90 -6.22 -18.92
CA GLN A 121 29.19 -4.85 -19.36
C GLN A 121 30.64 -4.42 -19.13
N ALA A 122 31.26 -4.87 -18.03
CA ALA A 122 32.66 -4.59 -17.74
C ALA A 122 33.61 -5.38 -18.64
N ALA A 123 33.27 -6.64 -18.97
CA ALA A 123 34.08 -7.51 -19.83
C ALA A 123 33.97 -7.14 -21.31
N ASP A 124 32.80 -6.70 -21.77
CA ASP A 124 32.55 -6.41 -23.19
C ASP A 124 33.17 -5.08 -23.66
N GLY A 125 33.83 -4.30 -22.79
CA GLY A 125 34.44 -3.00 -23.13
C GLY A 125 33.43 -1.95 -23.63
N ARG A 126 32.15 -2.32 -23.78
CA ARG A 126 31.02 -1.44 -23.93
C ARG A 126 30.83 -0.74 -22.58
N ALA A 127 31.60 0.32 -22.40
CA ALA A 127 30.91 1.57 -22.11
C ALA A 127 29.81 1.66 -23.17
N LEU A 128 28.58 1.28 -22.81
CA LEU A 128 27.42 1.90 -23.44
C LEU A 128 27.59 3.37 -23.08
N GLY A 129 28.44 4.06 -23.86
CA GLY A 129 28.54 5.50 -23.88
C GLY A 129 27.11 5.95 -23.87
N ALA A 130 26.80 6.78 -22.87
CA ALA A 130 25.49 7.31 -22.60
C ALA A 130 24.66 7.22 -23.87
N LEU A 131 23.69 6.30 -23.94
CA LEU A 131 22.55 6.57 -24.80
C LEU A 131 22.02 7.86 -24.19
N SER A 132 22.50 8.98 -24.73
CA SER A 132 22.23 10.30 -24.24
C SER A 132 20.74 10.31 -24.08
N ARG A 133 20.27 10.37 -22.83
CA ARG A 133 18.85 10.47 -22.58
C ARG A 133 18.43 11.65 -23.45
N PRO A 134 17.58 11.47 -24.48
CA PRO A 134 17.27 12.58 -25.37
C PRO A 134 16.85 13.73 -24.46
N GLU A 135 17.42 14.92 -24.68
CA GLU A 135 17.22 16.07 -23.78
C GLU A 135 15.73 16.35 -23.57
N SER A 136 14.91 15.94 -24.55
CA SER A 136 13.46 15.84 -24.44
C SER A 136 13.00 14.39 -24.23
N PRO A 137 12.18 14.09 -23.20
CA PRO A 137 11.52 12.80 -23.08
C PRO A 137 10.69 12.54 -24.35
N PRO A 138 10.57 11.28 -24.82
CA PRO A 138 9.68 10.97 -25.94
C PRO A 138 8.28 11.48 -25.59
N VAL A 139 7.76 12.32 -26.47
CA VAL A 139 6.42 12.93 -26.48
C VAL A 139 5.40 12.22 -25.58
N GLY A 140 4.89 12.90 -24.54
CA GLY A 140 3.70 12.42 -23.82
C GLY A 140 3.50 12.78 -22.34
N SER A 141 4.39 13.50 -21.65
CA SER A 141 4.11 13.93 -20.26
C SER A 141 3.34 15.25 -20.15
N SER A 142 3.47 16.12 -21.15
CA SER A 142 2.86 17.45 -21.22
C SER A 142 1.51 17.51 -21.95
N GLN A 143 1.08 16.41 -22.59
CA GLN A 143 -0.28 16.27 -23.15
C GLN A 143 -1.20 15.49 -22.23
N ARG A 144 -0.99 15.52 -20.91
CA ARG A 144 -2.03 15.08 -20.00
C ARG A 144 -3.10 16.17 -19.98
N PRO A 145 -4.29 15.97 -20.56
CA PRO A 145 -5.36 16.94 -20.40
C PRO A 145 -5.58 17.17 -18.90
N PRO A 146 -5.92 18.40 -18.46
CA PRO A 146 -6.24 18.62 -17.06
C PRO A 146 -7.25 17.56 -16.65
N ARG A 147 -7.04 16.93 -15.49
CA ARG A 147 -8.03 16.00 -14.95
C ARG A 147 -9.32 16.81 -14.78
N GLY A 148 -10.24 16.68 -15.74
CA GLY A 148 -11.60 17.15 -15.58
C GLY A 148 -12.11 16.60 -14.24
N SER A 149 -12.80 17.44 -13.48
CA SER A 149 -13.39 17.05 -12.20
C SER A 149 -13.99 15.66 -12.33
N THR A 150 -13.55 14.70 -11.53
CA THR A 150 -14.16 13.36 -11.49
C THR A 150 -15.53 13.45 -10.83
N ALA A 151 -16.49 14.07 -11.52
CA ALA A 151 -17.89 13.76 -11.36
C ALA A 151 -18.12 12.44 -12.09
N GLY A 152 -18.33 11.37 -11.32
CA GLY A 152 -18.90 10.12 -11.85
C GLY A 152 -17.93 9.15 -12.53
N ARG A 153 -16.93 8.61 -11.81
CA ARG A 153 -16.41 7.27 -12.13
C ARG A 153 -17.07 6.25 -11.21
N GLN A 154 -18.23 5.73 -11.62
CA GLN A 154 -18.82 4.55 -11.00
C GLN A 154 -17.90 3.36 -11.32
N THR A 155 -17.13 2.91 -10.34
CA THR A 155 -16.48 1.61 -10.42
C THR A 155 -17.57 0.56 -10.27
N ARG A 156 -17.91 -0.13 -11.36
CA ARG A 156 -18.73 -1.34 -11.30
C ARG A 156 -17.92 -2.36 -10.50
N ARG A 157 -18.27 -2.53 -9.22
CA ARG A 157 -17.84 -3.67 -8.42
C ARG A 157 -18.61 -4.87 -8.97
N THR A 158 -17.96 -5.69 -9.79
CA THR A 158 -18.48 -7.02 -10.10
C THR A 158 -18.33 -7.88 -8.85
N SER A 159 -19.48 -8.22 -8.29
CA SER A 159 -19.66 -9.21 -7.23
C SER A 159 -18.98 -10.52 -7.63
N THR A 160 -17.91 -10.92 -6.95
CA THR A 160 -17.46 -12.31 -6.95
C THR A 160 -18.36 -13.08 -6.00
N ASP A 161 -19.48 -13.56 -6.53
CA ASP A 161 -20.23 -14.66 -5.95
C ASP A 161 -20.57 -15.64 -7.07
N GLY A 162 -20.37 -16.93 -6.82
CA GLY A 162 -20.77 -18.00 -7.74
C GLY A 162 -19.67 -18.61 -8.62
N ARG A 163 -18.81 -19.44 -8.02
CA ARG A 163 -18.39 -20.69 -8.70
C ARG A 163 -18.28 -21.81 -7.67
N ARG A 164 -19.44 -22.30 -7.22
CA ARG A 164 -19.58 -23.70 -6.79
C ARG A 164 -19.82 -24.50 -8.07
N THR A 165 -18.87 -25.32 -8.46
CA THR A 165 -19.09 -26.35 -9.48
C THR A 165 -19.80 -27.53 -8.84
N ALA A 166 -20.96 -27.90 -9.40
CA ALA A 166 -21.61 -29.17 -9.17
C ALA A 166 -20.70 -30.31 -9.69
N ALA A 167 -20.48 -31.34 -8.87
CA ALA A 167 -20.06 -32.66 -9.33
C ALA A 167 -21.33 -33.52 -9.46
N GLY A 168 -21.41 -34.29 -10.54
CA GLY A 168 -22.64 -34.81 -11.13
C GLY A 168 -23.33 -35.97 -10.40
N GLU A 169 -24.59 -36.15 -10.78
CA GLU A 169 -25.39 -37.36 -10.62
C GLU A 169 -24.95 -38.42 -11.65
N ALA A 170 -24.88 -39.69 -11.23
CA ALA A 170 -25.50 -40.81 -11.93
C ALA A 170 -25.28 -42.14 -11.16
N ASP A 171 -26.40 -42.85 -11.05
CA ASP A 171 -26.71 -44.19 -10.56
C ASP A 171 -25.65 -45.30 -10.54
N GLY A 172 -25.81 -46.16 -9.51
CA GLY A 172 -25.23 -47.48 -9.34
C GLY A 172 -25.71 -48.10 -8.03
#